data_AF-A0A6B3HXW5-F1
#
_entry.id   AF-A0A6B3HXW5-F1
#
_cell.length_a   1.000
_cell.length_b   1.000
_cell.length_c   1.000
_cell.angle_alpha   90.00
_cell.angle_beta   90.00
_cell.angle_gamma   90.00
#
_symmetry.space_group_name_H-M   'P 1'
#
loop_
_entity.id
_entity.type
_entity.pdbx_description
1 polymer ?
#
loop_
_entity_poly.entity_id
_entity_poly.type
_entity_poly.pdbx_seq_one_letter_code
_entity_poly.pdbx_strand_id
1 'polypeptide(L)' 'HATDVPGAEWLIEFGEDRFTWRHDHEKATVALRGPLTDLMLVFNRRLEPTSERVEVFGDAELLDFWLDRSSFG' A
#
# COMPACT_ATOMS: atom_id res chain seq x y z
N HIS A 1 -3.48 -2.88 3.68
CA HIS A 1 -4.31 -3.67 4.62
C HIS A 1 -3.50 -3.90 5.88
N ALA A 2 -3.79 -3.18 6.96
CA ALA A 2 -3.12 -3.43 8.25
C ALA A 2 -3.69 -4.70 8.89
N THR A 3 -2.82 -5.55 9.45
CA THR A 3 -3.20 -6.84 10.04
C THR A 3 -3.38 -6.80 11.55
N ASP A 4 -2.92 -5.74 12.19
CA ASP A 4 -2.86 -5.54 13.64
C ASP A 4 -3.85 -4.47 14.14
N VAL A 5 -4.50 -3.74 13.23
CA VAL A 5 -5.48 -2.70 13.55
C VAL A 5 -6.80 -3.00 12.82
N PRO A 6 -7.90 -3.29 13.54
CA PRO A 6 -9.20 -3.53 12.93
C PRO A 6 -9.69 -2.35 12.08
N GLY A 7 -10.15 -2.62 10.86
CA GLY A 7 -10.69 -1.60 9.95
C GLY A 7 -9.64 -0.65 9.33
N ALA A 8 -8.36 -0.87 9.59
CA ALA A 8 -7.26 -0.10 8.99
C ALA A 8 -6.92 -0.65 7.59
N GLU A 9 -7.86 -0.43 6.68
CA GLU A 9 -7.73 -0.78 5.27
C GLU A 9 -8.09 0.42 4.41
N TRP A 10 -7.34 0.55 3.32
CA TRP A 10 -7.47 1.63 2.37
C TRP A 10 -7.35 1.07 0.98
N LEU A 11 -8.19 1.56 0.08
CA LEU A 11 -8.03 1.35 -1.36
C LEU A 11 -7.61 2.64 -2.02
N ILE A 12 -6.56 2.55 -2.84
CA ILE A 12 -6.03 3.66 -3.65
C ILE A 12 -6.35 3.35 -5.10
N GLU A 13 -7.00 4.28 -5.79
CA GLU A 13 -7.34 4.16 -7.21
C GLU A 13 -6.72 5.30 -8.01
N PHE A 14 -6.04 4.95 -9.11
CA PHE A 14 -5.48 5.93 -10.04
C PHE A 14 -6.55 6.31 -11.06
N GLY A 15 -6.96 7.59 -11.05
CA GLY A 15 -7.77 8.19 -12.10
C GLY A 15 -6.90 8.97 -13.10
N GLU A 16 -7.55 9.54 -14.11
CA GLU A 16 -6.88 10.25 -15.22
C GLU A 16 -5.99 11.41 -14.77
N ASP A 17 -6.44 12.20 -13.78
CA ASP A 17 -5.73 13.40 -13.31
C ASP A 17 -5.14 13.28 -11.91
N ARG A 18 -5.70 12.40 -11.08
CA ARG A 18 -5.32 12.24 -9.67
C ARG A 18 -5.65 10.85 -9.16
N PHE A 19 -4.98 10.44 -8.09
CA PHE A 19 -5.42 9.31 -7.32
C PHE A 19 -6.57 9.70 -6.38
N THR A 20 -7.41 8.74 -6.07
CA THR A 20 -8.37 8.81 -4.96
C THR A 20 -8.03 7.73 -3.94
N TRP A 21 -8.51 7.91 -2.73
CA TRP A 21 -8.40 6.89 -1.70
C TRP A 21 -9.67 6.86 -0.85
N ARG A 22 -9.98 5.68 -0.30
CA ARG A 22 -11.08 5.48 0.63
C ARG A 22 -10.77 4.36 1.61
N HIS A 23 -11.45 4.35 2.73
CA HIS A 23 -11.52 3.17 3.59
C HIS A 23 -12.47 2.16 2.97
N ASP A 24 -11.93 1.04 2.50
CA ASP A 24 -12.72 -0.03 1.90
C ASP A 24 -11.97 -1.37 1.88
N HIS A 25 -12.72 -2.46 1.94
CA HIS A 25 -12.22 -3.83 1.84
C HIS A 25 -12.66 -4.43 0.51
N GLU A 26 -11.98 -4.03 -0.56
CA GLU A 26 -12.23 -4.54 -1.91
C GLU A 26 -10.95 -5.12 -2.51
N LYS A 27 -11.12 -5.91 -3.57
CA LYS A 27 -9.99 -6.42 -4.34
C LYS A 27 -9.30 -5.28 -5.06
N ALA A 28 -7.96 -5.28 -5.02
CA ALA A 28 -7.11 -4.33 -5.71
C ALA A 28 -6.22 -5.05 -6.73
N THR A 29 -5.71 -4.33 -7.73
CA THR A 29 -4.69 -4.83 -8.67
C THR A 29 -3.41 -5.25 -7.95
N VAL A 30 -3.08 -4.55 -6.87
CA VAL A 30 -2.01 -4.90 -5.93
C VAL A 30 -2.48 -4.65 -4.50
N ALA A 31 -2.13 -5.55 -3.59
CA ALA A 31 -2.40 -5.39 -2.16
C ALA A 31 -1.10 -5.54 -1.35
N LEU A 32 -0.79 -4.51 -0.56
CA LEU A 32 0.25 -4.55 0.45
C LEU A 32 -0.38 -4.80 1.83
N ARG A 33 0.11 -5.83 2.53
CA ARG A 33 -0.44 -6.31 3.80
C ARG A 33 0.66 -6.50 4.84
N GLY A 34 0.38 -6.15 6.09
CA GLY A 34 1.32 -6.28 7.21
C GLY A 34 0.89 -5.43 8.41
N PRO A 35 1.66 -5.39 9.51
CA PRO A 35 1.40 -4.48 10.62
C PRO A 35 1.37 -3.02 10.15
N LEU A 36 0.49 -2.18 10.72
CA LEU A 36 0.33 -0.78 10.30
C LEU A 36 1.66 -0.03 10.29
N THR A 37 2.51 -0.26 11.29
CA THR A 37 3.83 0.36 11.38
C THR A 37 4.72 -0.03 10.19
N ASP A 38 4.76 -1.31 9.82
CA ASP A 38 5.58 -1.79 8.71
C ASP A 38 5.07 -1.27 7.36
N LEU A 39 3.74 -1.19 7.17
CA LEU A 39 3.14 -0.54 6.01
C LEU A 39 3.58 0.92 5.87
N MET A 40 3.57 1.67 6.98
CA MET A 40 4.03 3.04 6.99
C MET A 40 5.53 3.14 6.72
N LEU A 41 6.35 2.19 7.16
CA LEU A 41 7.76 2.15 6.80
C LEU A 41 7.96 1.91 5.30
N VAL A 42 7.17 1.04 4.67
CA VAL A 42 7.21 0.84 3.20
C VAL A 42 6.82 2.13 2.48
N PHE A 43 5.71 2.76 2.86
CA PHE A 43 5.29 4.03 2.25
C PHE A 43 6.31 5.17 2.41
N ASN A 44 7.05 5.18 3.53
CA ASN A 44 8.13 6.12 3.79
C ASN A 44 9.48 5.65 3.22
N ARG A 45 9.53 4.55 2.46
CA ARG A 45 10.75 3.95 1.86
C ARG A 45 11.84 3.65 2.90
N ARG A 46 11.43 3.26 4.10
CA ARG A 46 12.30 2.82 5.21
C ARG A 46 12.29 1.30 5.39
N LEU A 47 11.43 0.61 4.67
CA LEU A 47 11.33 -0.84 4.59
C LEU A 47 11.06 -1.21 3.13
N GLU A 48 11.81 -2.17 2.60
CA GLU A 48 11.60 -2.66 1.23
C GLU A 48 10.28 -3.46 1.15
N PRO A 49 9.49 -3.34 0.07
CA PRO A 49 8.27 -4.13 -0.12
C PRO A 49 8.54 -5.64 -0.29
N THR A 50 9.80 -6.03 -0.53
CA THR A 50 10.26 -7.42 -0.59
C THR A 50 10.62 -8.01 0.78
N SER A 51 10.52 -7.22 1.86
CA SER A 51 10.79 -7.69 3.22
C SER A 51 9.79 -8.75 3.68
N GLU A 52 10.26 -9.78 4.38
CA GLU A 52 9.43 -10.81 5.02
C GLU A 52 8.43 -10.28 6.07
N ARG A 53 8.53 -9.00 6.45
CA ARG A 53 7.61 -8.33 7.39
C ARG A 53 6.28 -7.91 6.76
N VAL A 54 6.23 -7.86 5.43
CA VAL A 54 5.04 -7.47 4.66
C VAL A 54 4.79 -8.49 3.55
N GLU A 55 3.56 -8.53 3.09
CA GLU A 55 3.12 -9.38 1.99
C GLU A 55 2.63 -8.49 0.85
N VAL A 56 3.08 -8.77 -0.37
CA VAL A 56 2.60 -8.14 -1.60
C VAL A 56 1.85 -9.19 -2.41
N PHE A 57 0.62 -8.89 -2.79
CA PHE A 57 -0.21 -9.73 -3.65
C PHE A 57 -0.56 -8.97 -4.93
N GLY A 58 -0.54 -9.66 -6.07
CA GLY A 58 -0.91 -9.07 -7.36
C GLY A 58 0.27 -8.40 -8.06
N ASP A 59 0.02 -7.25 -8.68
CA ASP A 59 0.98 -6.54 -9.53
C ASP A 59 1.99 -5.72 -8.69
N ALA A 60 3.13 -6.32 -8.36
CA ALA A 60 4.19 -5.65 -7.60
C ALA A 60 4.80 -4.45 -8.35
N GLU A 61 4.83 -4.48 -9.69
CA GLU A 61 5.37 -3.36 -10.48
C GLU A 61 4.50 -2.11 -10.33
N LEU A 62 3.19 -2.28 -10.15
CA LEU A 62 2.28 -1.17 -9.85
C LEU A 62 2.57 -0.54 -8.49
N LEU A 63 2.92 -1.35 -7.48
CA LEU A 63 3.33 -0.84 -6.16
C LEU A 63 4.66 -0.09 -6.26
N ASP A 64 5.66 -0.63 -6.96
CA ASP A 64 6.95 0.03 -7.18
C ASP A 64 6.77 1.36 -7.92
N PHE A 65 5.97 1.36 -8.99
CA PHE A 65 5.62 2.56 -9.76
C PHE A 65 5.03 3.66 -8.86
N TRP A 66 4.14 3.29 -7.95
CA TRP A 66 3.53 4.21 -6.99
C TRP A 66 4.54 4.71 -5.96
N LEU A 67 5.33 3.81 -5.37
CA LEU A 67 6.35 4.15 -4.40
C LEU A 67 7.43 5.05 -5.00
N ASP A 68 7.73 4.98 -6.29
CA ASP A 68 8.67 5.92 -6.92
C ASP A 68 8.14 7.36 -7.02
N ARG A 69 6.81 7.53 -7.09
CA ARG A 69 6.17 8.82 -7.44
C ARG A 69 5.41 9.47 -6.30
N SER A 70 5.11 8.74 -5.24
CA SER A 70 4.36 9.23 -4.09
C SER A 70 5.28 9.72 -2.99
N SER A 71 4.96 10.83 -2.35
CA SER A 71 5.63 11.26 -1.12
C SER A 71 4.58 11.46 -0.04
N PHE A 72 4.92 11.08 1.18
CA PHE A 72 4.14 11.41 2.36
C PHE A 72 4.83 12.60 3.04
N GLY A 73 4.23 13.80 2.92
CA GLY A 73 4.76 15.05 3.46
C GLY A 73 3.86 16.24 3.14
#